data_AF-A0A0P0ZB63-F1
#
_entry.id   AF-A0A0P0ZB63-F1
#
_cell.length_a   1.000
_cell.length_b   1.000
_cell.length_c   1.000
_cell.angle_alpha   90.00
_cell.angle_beta   90.00
_cell.angle_gamma   90.00
#
_symmetry.space_group_name_H-M   'P 1'
#
loop_
_entity.id
_entity.type
_entity.pdbx_description
1 polymer ?
#
loop_
_entity_poly.entity_id
_entity_poly.type
_entity_poly.pdbx_seq_one_letter_code
_entity_poly.pdbx_strand_id
1 'polypeptide(L)'
;MSSVTLWKDAMNRILETHQPVLPAKSVLPALDPGKDRRLSAQEDAKLCRVAIAIAAVFLDIDPEAIEKPNRSLAPVCEARHVAMYIAHVVFQVSLIRSGMAFGRDRTSIAHAVRRIEDRRDDPEFDARIGHLERLAHLVRSALLEDSARNWLA
;
A
#
# COMPACT_ATOMS: atom_id res chain seq x y z
N MET A 1 30.05 -3.15 7.34
CA MET A 1 28.61 -2.91 7.58
C MET A 1 28.05 -2.26 6.32
N SER A 2 27.15 -2.94 5.62
CA SER A 2 26.65 -2.47 4.33
C SER A 2 25.65 -1.33 4.52
N SER A 3 25.61 -0.38 3.58
CA SER A 3 24.69 0.78 3.58
C SER A 3 23.21 0.40 3.79
N VAL A 4 22.83 -0.83 3.41
CA VAL A 4 21.49 -1.41 3.57
C VAL A 4 21.15 -1.70 5.05
N THR A 5 22.11 -2.13 5.86
CA THR A 5 21.91 -2.43 7.28
C THR A 5 21.68 -1.15 8.08
N LEU A 6 22.44 -0.10 7.77
CA LEU A 6 22.32 1.21 8.43
C LEU A 6 20.98 1.90 8.14
N TRP A 7 20.43 1.75 6.93
CA TRP A 7 19.08 2.23 6.60
C TRP A 7 17.99 1.42 7.30
N LYS A 8 18.09 0.08 7.31
CA LYS A 8 17.15 -0.79 8.02
C LYS A 8 17.14 -0.51 9.52
N ASP A 9 18.30 -0.30 10.12
CA ASP A 9 18.44 0.04 11.53
C ASP A 9 17.93 1.46 11.82
N ALA A 10 18.19 2.44 10.96
CA ALA A 10 17.67 3.79 11.10
C ALA A 10 16.14 3.84 10.94
N MET A 11 15.61 3.09 9.98
CA MET A 11 14.16 2.97 9.77
C MET A 11 13.51 2.25 10.94
N ASN A 12 14.05 1.11 11.39
CA ASN A 12 13.57 0.43 12.61
C ASN A 12 13.59 1.35 13.83
N ARG A 13 14.65 2.15 14.03
CA ARG A 13 14.68 3.16 15.09
C ARG A 13 13.61 4.24 14.92
N ILE A 14 13.34 4.71 13.70
CA ILE A 14 12.24 5.67 13.45
C ILE A 14 10.88 5.03 13.79
N LEU A 15 10.68 3.75 13.45
CA LEU A 15 9.47 2.99 13.78
C LEU A 15 9.34 2.70 15.29
N GLU A 16 10.47 2.56 16.00
CA GLU A 16 10.53 2.30 17.45
C GLU A 16 10.44 3.57 18.32
N THR A 17 10.97 4.71 17.85
CA THR A 17 11.15 5.92 18.69
C THR A 17 9.90 6.82 18.72
N HIS A 18 9.02 6.72 17.73
CA HIS A 18 7.75 7.44 17.73
C HIS A 18 6.62 6.55 17.22
N GLN A 19 5.81 6.06 18.15
CA GLN A 19 4.42 5.72 17.86
C GLN A 19 3.60 7.01 17.98
N PRO A 20 3.30 7.73 16.89
CA PRO A 20 2.24 8.72 16.95
C PRO A 20 0.93 7.96 17.20
N VAL A 21 0.30 8.24 18.34
CA VAL A 21 -1.07 7.81 18.63
C VAL A 21 -1.97 8.43 17.56
N LEU A 22 -2.32 7.67 16.53
CA LEU A 22 -3.46 8.05 15.70
C LEU A 22 -4.70 7.99 16.60
N PRO A 23 -5.57 9.00 16.59
CA PRO A 23 -6.86 8.87 17.26
C PRO A 23 -7.56 7.63 16.70
N ALA A 24 -8.09 6.79 17.59
CA ALA A 24 -8.94 5.67 17.20
C ALA A 24 -10.02 6.20 16.26
N LYS A 25 -9.94 5.80 14.99
CA LYS A 25 -10.63 6.40 13.83
C LYS A 25 -10.10 7.80 13.50
N SER A 26 -9.19 7.86 12.54
CA SER A 26 -8.92 9.10 11.80
C SER A 26 -10.24 9.62 11.26
N VAL A 27 -10.74 10.71 11.83
CA VAL A 27 -11.84 11.50 11.26
C VAL A 27 -11.27 12.24 10.04
N LEU A 28 -10.94 11.48 9.00
CA LEU A 28 -11.04 12.01 7.66
C LEU A 28 -12.54 12.27 7.45
N PRO A 29 -12.94 13.43 6.92
CA PRO A 29 -14.34 13.64 6.57
C PRO A 29 -14.78 12.45 5.71
N ALA A 30 -15.91 11.84 6.08
CA ALA A 30 -16.50 10.77 5.30
C ALA A 30 -16.58 11.26 3.85
N LEU A 31 -15.72 10.71 2.99
CA LEU A 31 -15.86 10.88 1.55
C LEU A 31 -17.27 10.40 1.22
N ASP A 32 -18.08 11.28 0.63
CA ASP A 32 -19.44 10.97 0.22
C ASP A 32 -19.39 9.73 -0.71
N PRO A 33 -19.88 8.56 -0.25
CA PRO A 33 -19.77 7.32 -1.02
C PRO A 33 -20.58 7.35 -2.32
N GLY A 34 -21.44 8.36 -2.51
CA GLY A 34 -22.26 8.54 -3.70
C GLY A 34 -21.63 9.40 -4.79
N LYS A 35 -20.54 10.13 -4.51
CA LYS A 35 -19.95 11.11 -5.45
C LYS A 35 -18.49 10.83 -5.81
N ASP A 36 -17.91 9.77 -5.28
CA ASP A 36 -16.64 9.21 -5.76
C ASP A 36 -16.80 8.83 -7.23
N ARG A 37 -16.41 9.78 -8.08
CA ARG A 37 -16.05 9.55 -9.48
C ARG A 37 -15.21 8.28 -9.49
N ARG A 38 -15.77 7.15 -9.93
CA ARG A 38 -14.99 5.92 -10.12
C ARG A 38 -13.76 6.33 -10.90
N LEU A 39 -12.60 6.28 -10.26
CA LEU A 39 -11.34 6.61 -10.91
C LEU A 39 -11.28 5.79 -12.20
N SER A 40 -10.78 6.41 -13.25
CA SER A 40 -10.57 5.71 -14.52
C SER A 40 -9.69 4.50 -14.26
N ALA A 41 -9.81 3.46 -15.10
CA ALA A 41 -8.95 2.28 -14.99
C ALA A 41 -7.45 2.65 -15.01
N GLN A 42 -7.11 3.76 -15.66
CA GLN A 42 -5.75 4.29 -15.71
C GLN A 42 -5.30 4.89 -14.37
N GLU A 43 -6.18 5.60 -13.67
CA GLU A 43 -5.92 6.13 -12.32
C GLU A 43 -5.78 5.00 -11.30
N ASP A 44 -6.67 4.01 -11.32
CA ASP A 44 -6.55 2.80 -10.50
C ASP A 44 -5.19 2.09 -10.73
N ALA A 45 -4.79 1.94 -11.99
CA ALA A 45 -3.50 1.34 -12.33
C ALA A 45 -2.30 2.20 -11.89
N LYS A 46 -2.45 3.54 -11.81
CA LYS A 46 -1.42 4.41 -11.23
C LYS A 46 -1.33 4.19 -9.71
N LEU A 47 -2.47 4.11 -9.01
CA LEU A 47 -2.51 3.84 -7.57
C LEU A 47 -1.92 2.46 -7.23
N CYS A 48 -2.16 1.43 -8.04
CA CYS A 48 -1.50 0.14 -7.86
C CYS A 48 0.03 0.24 -8.00
N ARG A 49 0.54 1.01 -8.97
CA ARG A 49 1.98 1.25 -9.13
C ARG A 49 2.58 2.02 -7.96
N VAL A 50 1.85 2.99 -7.41
CA VAL A 50 2.25 3.67 -6.17
C VAL A 50 2.32 2.70 -5.00
N ALA A 51 1.33 1.80 -4.85
CA ALA A 51 1.36 0.76 -3.81
C ALA A 51 2.55 -0.19 -3.97
N ILE A 52 2.93 -0.54 -5.20
CA ILE A 52 4.14 -1.32 -5.50
C ILE A 52 5.39 -0.57 -5.06
N ALA A 53 5.53 0.71 -5.43
CA ALA A 53 6.69 1.52 -5.05
C ALA A 53 6.82 1.65 -3.51
N ILE A 54 5.71 1.84 -2.81
CA ILE A 54 5.66 1.89 -1.36
C ILE A 54 6.12 0.55 -0.75
N ALA A 55 5.59 -0.58 -1.21
CA ALA A 55 5.98 -1.90 -0.73
C ALA A 55 7.45 -2.23 -1.06
N ALA A 56 7.91 -1.88 -2.25
CA ALA A 56 9.29 -2.07 -2.72
C ALA A 56 10.30 -1.38 -1.80
N VAL A 57 10.09 -0.09 -1.52
CA VAL A 57 10.98 0.69 -0.65
C VAL A 57 10.97 0.15 0.78
N PHE A 58 9.79 -0.21 1.30
CA PHE A 58 9.66 -0.66 2.69
C PHE A 58 10.27 -2.05 2.92
N LEU A 59 10.15 -2.95 1.95
CA LEU A 59 10.61 -4.33 2.06
C LEU A 59 11.97 -4.58 1.40
N ASP A 60 12.58 -3.54 0.83
CA ASP A 60 13.86 -3.62 0.14
C ASP A 60 13.83 -4.66 -1.01
N ILE A 61 12.77 -4.57 -1.83
CA ILE A 61 12.53 -5.45 -2.98
C ILE A 61 12.45 -4.60 -4.25
N ASP A 62 13.07 -5.08 -5.32
CA ASP A 62 12.96 -4.46 -6.64
C ASP A 62 11.47 -4.36 -7.09
N PRO A 63 10.96 -3.15 -7.40
CA PRO A 63 9.57 -2.97 -7.84
C PRO A 63 9.23 -3.81 -9.08
N GLU A 64 10.17 -4.02 -10.01
CA GLU A 64 9.92 -4.87 -11.18
C GLU A 64 9.68 -6.33 -10.79
N ALA A 65 10.35 -6.81 -9.73
CA ALA A 65 10.15 -8.16 -9.24
C ALA A 65 8.75 -8.34 -8.64
N ILE A 66 8.21 -7.29 -8.03
CA ILE A 66 6.84 -7.27 -7.49
C ILE A 66 5.79 -7.26 -8.61
N GLU A 67 6.02 -6.47 -9.66
CA GLU A 67 5.12 -6.36 -10.83
C GLU A 67 4.98 -7.66 -11.60
N LYS A 68 6.06 -8.45 -11.73
CA LYS A 68 6.05 -9.71 -12.49
C LYS A 68 5.08 -10.71 -11.85
N PRO A 69 4.12 -11.30 -12.59
CA PRO A 69 3.13 -12.24 -12.05
C PRO A 69 3.65 -13.68 -11.92
N ASN A 70 4.97 -13.88 -11.95
CA ASN A 70 5.58 -15.21 -11.94
C ASN A 70 5.73 -15.79 -10.52
N ARG A 71 6.02 -17.09 -10.45
CA ARG A 71 6.47 -17.73 -9.21
C ARG A 71 7.77 -17.05 -8.78
N SER A 72 7.81 -16.60 -7.54
CA SER A 72 8.90 -15.80 -7.00
C SER A 72 9.27 -16.29 -5.60
N LEU A 73 10.43 -15.84 -5.10
CA LEU A 73 10.88 -16.13 -3.75
C LEU A 73 9.90 -15.54 -2.72
N ALA A 74 9.86 -16.12 -1.52
CA ALA A 74 8.94 -15.71 -0.46
C ALA A 74 8.93 -14.20 -0.17
N PRO A 75 10.09 -13.48 -0.09
CA PRO A 75 10.10 -12.03 0.16
C PRO A 75 9.41 -11.21 -0.94
N VAL A 76 9.58 -11.59 -2.20
CA VAL A 76 8.93 -10.92 -3.34
C VAL A 76 7.42 -11.18 -3.33
N CYS A 77 7.02 -12.39 -2.97
CA CYS A 77 5.61 -12.74 -2.80
C CYS A 77 4.95 -11.94 -1.68
N GLU A 78 5.63 -11.80 -0.54
CA GLU A 78 5.20 -10.97 0.57
C GLU A 78 5.05 -9.50 0.17
N ALA A 79 6.05 -8.92 -0.51
CA ALA A 79 5.98 -7.55 -0.98
C ALA A 79 4.83 -7.33 -1.97
N ARG A 80 4.55 -8.31 -2.83
CA ARG A 80 3.39 -8.28 -3.72
C ARG A 80 2.07 -8.31 -2.93
N HIS A 81 1.96 -9.15 -1.91
CA HIS A 81 0.75 -9.18 -1.08
C HIS A 81 0.54 -7.86 -0.33
N VAL A 82 1.62 -7.26 0.19
CA VAL A 82 1.58 -5.94 0.82
C VAL A 82 1.16 -4.85 -0.17
N ALA A 83 1.70 -4.86 -1.40
CA ALA A 83 1.27 -3.91 -2.44
C ALA A 83 -0.22 -4.06 -2.79
N MET A 84 -0.70 -5.30 -2.93
CA MET A 84 -2.12 -5.60 -3.19
C MET A 84 -3.02 -5.15 -2.03
N TYR A 85 -2.55 -5.34 -0.79
CA TYR A 85 -3.20 -4.89 0.42
C TYR A 85 -3.35 -3.37 0.44
N ILE A 86 -2.25 -2.62 0.28
CA ILE A 86 -2.25 -1.16 0.28
C ILE A 86 -3.12 -0.60 -0.86
N ALA A 87 -3.03 -1.18 -2.07
CA ALA A 87 -3.88 -0.80 -3.21
C ALA A 87 -5.37 -0.91 -2.86
N HIS A 88 -5.78 -2.01 -2.23
CA HIS A 88 -7.18 -2.24 -1.91
C HIS A 88 -7.65 -1.46 -0.68
N VAL A 89 -6.92 -1.55 0.43
CA VAL A 89 -7.35 -1.05 1.74
C VAL A 89 -7.09 0.44 1.91
N VAL A 90 -5.95 0.95 1.43
CA VAL A 90 -5.62 2.38 1.61
C VAL A 90 -6.07 3.21 0.42
N PHE A 91 -5.70 2.78 -0.79
CA PHE A 91 -6.04 3.48 -2.03
C PHE A 91 -7.45 3.18 -2.55
N GLN A 92 -8.18 2.26 -1.92
CA GLN A 92 -9.58 1.93 -2.24
C GLN A 92 -9.77 1.44 -3.68
N VAL A 93 -8.73 0.89 -4.31
CA VAL A 93 -8.83 0.26 -5.62
C VAL A 93 -9.61 -1.06 -5.48
N SER A 94 -10.64 -1.25 -6.29
CA SER A 94 -11.44 -2.48 -6.23
C SER A 94 -10.61 -3.74 -6.53
N LEU A 95 -10.96 -4.88 -5.93
CA LEU A 95 -10.27 -6.16 -6.16
C LEU A 95 -10.14 -6.53 -7.64
N ILE A 96 -11.16 -6.21 -8.45
CA ILE A 96 -11.17 -6.47 -9.90
C ILE A 96 -10.12 -5.59 -10.60
N ARG A 97 -10.09 -4.29 -10.30
CA ARG A 97 -9.17 -3.33 -10.91
C ARG A 97 -7.72 -3.57 -10.45
N SER A 98 -7.53 -3.89 -9.17
CA SER A 98 -6.24 -4.38 -8.67
C SER A 98 -5.82 -5.64 -9.42
N GLY A 99 -6.71 -6.62 -9.57
CA GLY A 99 -6.42 -7.84 -10.33
C GLY A 99 -5.90 -7.54 -11.74
N MET A 100 -6.61 -6.67 -12.48
CA MET A 100 -6.17 -6.22 -13.80
C MET A 100 -4.78 -5.57 -13.77
N ALA A 101 -4.51 -4.68 -12.79
CA ALA A 101 -3.25 -3.98 -12.68
C ALA A 101 -2.06 -4.88 -12.30
N PHE A 102 -2.29 -5.90 -11.47
CA PHE A 102 -1.27 -6.88 -11.05
C PHE A 102 -1.17 -8.10 -11.98
N GLY A 103 -1.98 -8.19 -13.03
CA GLY A 103 -2.04 -9.37 -13.90
C GLY A 103 -2.51 -10.63 -13.18
N ARG A 104 -3.45 -10.49 -12.22
CA ARG A 104 -3.97 -11.55 -11.36
C ARG A 104 -5.50 -11.56 -11.35
N ASP A 105 -6.09 -12.69 -10.99
CA ASP A 105 -7.53 -12.76 -10.79
C ASP A 105 -7.93 -12.08 -9.46
N ARG A 106 -9.19 -11.65 -9.36
CA ARG A 106 -9.71 -10.96 -8.16
C ARG A 106 -9.60 -11.79 -6.88
N THR A 107 -9.60 -13.13 -6.97
CA THR A 107 -9.49 -14.02 -5.79
C THR A 107 -8.06 -14.14 -5.30
N SER A 108 -7.06 -14.04 -6.19
CA SER A 108 -5.65 -13.86 -5.80
C SER A 108 -5.45 -12.58 -4.99
N ILE A 109 -6.08 -11.47 -5.39
CA ILE A 109 -6.03 -10.21 -4.61
C ILE A 109 -6.72 -10.38 -3.25
N ALA A 110 -7.92 -10.96 -3.22
CA ALA A 110 -8.64 -11.21 -1.96
C ALA A 110 -7.84 -12.12 -1.01
N HIS A 111 -7.21 -13.17 -1.54
CA HIS A 111 -6.32 -14.05 -0.79
C HIS A 111 -5.12 -13.29 -0.23
N ALA A 112 -4.48 -12.42 -1.02
CA ALA A 112 -3.38 -11.59 -0.55
C ALA A 112 -3.81 -10.66 0.60
N VAL A 113 -4.93 -9.97 0.45
CA VAL A 113 -5.48 -9.08 1.48
C VAL A 113 -5.73 -9.86 2.77
N ARG A 114 -6.44 -10.99 2.68
CA ARG A 114 -6.70 -11.86 3.83
C ARG A 114 -5.43 -12.32 4.50
N ARG A 115 -4.41 -12.73 3.73
CA ARG A 115 -3.13 -13.20 4.30
C ARG A 115 -2.39 -12.10 5.06
N ILE A 116 -2.49 -10.85 4.62
CA ILE A 116 -1.93 -9.71 5.37
C ILE A 116 -2.74 -9.50 6.65
N GLU A 117 -4.07 -9.41 6.57
CA GLU A 117 -4.95 -9.26 7.76
C GLU A 117 -4.74 -10.36 8.80
N ASP A 118 -4.73 -11.63 8.38
CA ASP A 118 -4.49 -12.78 9.27
C ASP A 118 -3.10 -12.70 9.95
N ARG A 119 -2.10 -12.06 9.31
CA ARG A 119 -0.76 -11.87 9.89
C ARG A 119 -0.68 -10.67 10.82
N ARG A 120 -1.63 -9.72 10.77
CA ARG A 120 -1.69 -8.58 11.70
C ARG A 120 -2.03 -9.00 13.13
N ASP A 121 -2.34 -10.27 13.36
CA ASP A 121 -2.36 -10.86 14.72
C ASP A 121 -0.97 -10.85 15.39
N ASP A 122 0.12 -10.76 14.62
CA ASP A 122 1.48 -10.52 15.12
C ASP A 122 1.70 -9.00 15.35
N PRO A 123 1.89 -8.55 16.61
CA PRO A 123 2.02 -7.13 16.93
C PRO A 123 3.19 -6.42 16.23
N GLU A 124 4.31 -7.13 15.99
CA GLU A 124 5.47 -6.55 15.31
C GLU A 124 5.18 -6.32 13.83
N PHE A 125 4.48 -7.28 13.21
CA PHE A 125 4.03 -7.14 11.84
C PHE A 125 2.94 -6.08 11.69
N ASP A 126 1.97 -6.04 12.58
CA ASP A 126 0.91 -5.01 12.58
C ASP A 126 1.49 -3.61 12.72
N ALA A 127 2.44 -3.41 13.64
CA ALA A 127 3.10 -2.12 13.79
C ALA A 127 3.81 -1.69 12.50
N ARG A 128 4.52 -2.60 11.82
CA ARG A 128 5.15 -2.33 10.52
C ARG A 128 4.14 -1.97 9.43
N ILE A 129 3.06 -2.74 9.29
CA ILE A 129 2.00 -2.47 8.31
C ILE A 129 1.32 -1.13 8.61
N GLY A 130 1.03 -0.83 9.88
CA GLY A 130 0.45 0.45 10.27
C GLY A 130 1.31 1.65 9.89
N HIS A 131 2.63 1.54 9.93
CA HIS A 131 3.53 2.60 9.42
C HIS A 131 3.41 2.76 7.90
N LEU A 132 3.33 1.65 7.17
CA LEU A 132 3.16 1.66 5.72
C LEU A 132 1.81 2.27 5.30
N GLU A 133 0.75 1.92 6.02
CA GLU A 133 -0.59 2.49 5.83
C GLU A 133 -0.58 4.00 6.05
N ARG A 134 0.09 4.49 7.12
CA ARG A 134 0.26 5.93 7.37
C ARG A 134 0.90 6.64 6.19
N LEU A 135 2.02 6.12 5.69
CA LEU A 135 2.69 6.67 4.52
C LEU A 135 1.77 6.68 3.29
N ALA A 136 1.09 5.56 3.03
CA ALA A 136 0.18 5.43 1.89
C ALA A 136 -1.02 6.39 1.98
N HIS A 137 -1.56 6.64 3.17
CA HIS A 137 -2.61 7.63 3.37
C HIS A 137 -2.15 9.06 3.06
N LEU A 138 -0.93 9.43 3.48
CA LEU A 138 -0.35 10.74 3.15
C LEU A 138 -0.18 10.91 1.65
N VAL A 139 0.35 9.88 0.97
CA VAL A 139 0.49 9.88 -0.50
C VAL A 139 -0.88 9.99 -1.17
N ARG A 140 -1.89 9.24 -0.69
CA ARG A 140 -3.25 9.31 -1.22
C ARG A 140 -3.82 10.73 -1.13
N SER A 141 -3.70 11.37 0.04
CA SER A 141 -4.18 12.73 0.23
C SER A 141 -3.51 13.71 -0.73
N ALA A 142 -2.18 13.64 -0.88
CA ALA A 142 -1.44 14.49 -1.82
C ALA A 142 -1.91 14.28 -3.28
N LEU A 143 -2.11 13.03 -3.70
CA LEU A 143 -2.58 12.70 -5.05
C LEU A 143 -4.02 13.17 -5.33
N LEU A 144 -4.91 13.11 -4.33
CA LEU A 144 -6.29 13.59 -4.47
C LEU A 144 -6.35 15.11 -4.53
N GLU A 145 -5.53 15.80 -3.74
CA GLU A 145 -5.39 17.26 -3.83
C GLU A 145 -4.83 17.69 -5.18
N ASP A 146 -3.82 17.00 -5.71
CA ASP A 146 -3.28 17.25 -7.05
C ASP A 146 -4.34 17.07 -8.13
N SER A 147 -5.12 16.00 -8.04
CA SER A 147 -6.22 15.76 -8.99
C SER A 147 -7.23 16.90 -8.91
N ALA A 148 -7.67 17.30 -7.71
CA ALA A 148 -8.60 18.41 -7.52
C ALA A 148 -8.07 19.75 -8.08
N ARG A 149 -6.78 20.05 -7.90
CA ARG A 149 -6.11 21.21 -8.51
C ARG A 149 -6.14 21.15 -10.03
N ASN A 150 -5.95 19.96 -10.60
CA ASN A 150 -5.92 19.74 -12.05
C ASN A 150 -7.29 19.88 -12.75
N TRP A 151 -8.40 19.94 -11.99
CA TRP A 151 -9.75 20.22 -12.51
C TRP A 151 -10.13 21.71 -12.47
N LEU A 152 -9.33 22.55 -11.82
CA LEU A 152 -9.56 24.00 -11.68
C LEU A 152 -8.71 24.85 -12.64
N ALA A 153 -7.86 24.21 -13.45
CA ALA A 153 -7.06 24.82 -14.52
C ALA A 153 -7.68 24.49 -15.89
#